data_AF-A6LM53-F1
#
_entry.id   AF-A6LM53-F1
#
_cell.length_a   1.000
_cell.length_b   1.000
_cell.length_c   1.000
_cell.angle_alpha   90.00
_cell.angle_beta   90.00
_cell.angle_gamma   90.00
#
_symmetry.space_group_name_H-M   'P 1'
#
loop_
_entity.id
_entity.type
_entity.pdbx_description
1 polymer ?
#
loop_
_entity_poly.entity_id
_entity_poly.type
_entity_poly.pdbx_seq_one_letter_code
_entity_poly.pdbx_strand_id
1 'polypeptide(L)'
;MYFLCEIEDKDKIYKIAVLKDKVIGISNSLIKSQLEIDFCLFEDRLYPIYTHNNLKNPNLKFYFVFEKFAFGITRIIKESEQHPKKIENNELYSGVIIEEDSYFVYNLEKISPAHAVQNSLNSKKIKNKEEKKDYLVLDKTFAIHKTNVLSIMENSEIIIFPTSGYIGFVEYKEILPVKRIKDGKYVVITRNGAFQCKNIEITNGKLFQNKKNKILKCSFGNLKILE
;
A
#
# COMPACT_ATOMS: atom_id res chain seq x y z
N MET A 1 21.41 29.86 -4.02
CA MET A 1 20.40 30.39 -3.09
C MET A 1 19.78 29.25 -2.28
N TYR A 2 19.33 29.48 -1.04
CA TYR A 2 18.79 28.46 -0.16
C TYR A 2 17.34 28.76 0.26
N PHE A 3 16.52 27.71 0.39
CA PHE A 3 15.27 27.78 1.13
C PHE A 3 15.53 27.55 2.62
N LEU A 4 15.13 28.50 3.46
CA LEU A 4 15.12 28.35 4.92
C LEU A 4 13.76 27.80 5.34
N CYS A 5 13.77 26.65 6.03
CA CYS A 5 12.57 25.85 6.25
C CYS A 5 12.51 25.32 7.67
N GLU A 6 11.30 24.93 8.06
CA GLU A 6 11.05 24.30 9.35
C GLU A 6 10.37 22.94 9.19
N ILE A 7 10.73 22.04 10.09
CA ILE A 7 10.05 20.77 10.32
C ILE A 7 9.56 20.75 11.76
N GLU A 8 8.25 20.73 11.94
CA GLU A 8 7.60 20.56 13.24
C GLU A 8 7.47 19.06 13.54
N ASP A 9 7.98 18.63 14.70
CA ASP A 9 7.83 17.27 15.23
C ASP A 9 7.46 17.34 16.71
N LYS A 10 6.19 17.07 17.01
CA LYS A 10 5.58 17.25 18.33
C LYS A 10 5.83 18.67 18.87
N ASP A 11 6.70 18.80 19.86
CA ASP A 11 7.03 20.06 20.54
C ASP A 11 8.39 20.63 20.10
N LYS A 12 8.97 20.11 19.01
CA LYS A 12 10.26 20.54 18.48
C LYS A 12 10.13 21.11 17.08
N ILE A 13 10.91 22.15 16.80
CA ILE A 13 11.06 22.75 15.48
C ILE A 13 12.50 22.57 15.03
N TYR A 14 12.70 21.88 13.92
CA TYR A 14 13.99 21.72 13.27
C TYR A 14 14.12 22.76 12.16
N LYS A 15 15.13 23.63 12.27
CA LYS A 15 15.43 24.68 11.29
C LYS A 15 16.49 24.17 10.32
N ILE A 16 16.10 23.98 9.06
CA ILE A 16 16.96 23.44 8.02
C ILE A 16 17.03 24.35 6.81
N ALA A 17 18.12 24.25 6.07
CA ALA A 17 18.33 24.93 4.80
C ALA A 17 18.49 23.90 3.67
N VAL A 18 17.86 24.19 2.54
CA VAL A 18 17.87 23.35 1.34
C VAL A 18 18.35 24.18 0.17
N LEU A 19 19.31 23.68 -0.60
CA LEU A 19 19.84 24.38 -1.78
C LEU A 19 18.76 24.42 -2.87
N LYS A 20 18.31 25.62 -3.24
CA LYS A 20 17.21 25.83 -4.19
C LYS A 20 17.50 25.28 -5.58
N ASP A 21 18.74 25.39 -6.04
CA ASP A 21 19.14 24.98 -7.39
C ASP A 21 19.00 23.46 -7.62
N LYS A 22 18.90 22.68 -6.54
CA LYS A 22 18.65 21.23 -6.60
C LYS A 22 17.16 20.87 -6.60
N VAL A 23 16.29 21.82 -6.26
CA VAL A 23 14.84 21.62 -6.17
C VAL A 23 14.22 21.82 -7.55
N ILE A 24 13.69 20.75 -8.14
CA ILE A 24 13.01 20.80 -9.44
C ILE A 24 11.55 21.27 -9.33
N GLY A 25 10.97 21.20 -8.13
CA GLY A 25 9.61 21.64 -7.87
C GLY A 25 9.20 21.56 -6.41
N ILE A 26 8.02 22.10 -6.09
CA ILE A 26 7.42 22.03 -4.76
C ILE A 26 6.01 21.47 -4.91
N SER A 27 5.67 20.48 -4.11
CA SER A 27 4.34 19.89 -4.09
C SER A 27 3.79 19.82 -2.66
N ASN A 28 2.47 19.86 -2.54
CA ASN A 28 1.73 19.62 -1.31
C ASN A 28 0.88 18.34 -1.38
N SER A 29 1.06 17.54 -2.44
CA SER A 29 0.28 16.34 -2.69
C SER A 29 0.96 15.12 -2.09
N LEU A 30 0.44 14.68 -0.94
CA LEU A 30 0.85 13.47 -0.23
C LEU A 30 0.01 12.26 -0.68
N ILE A 31 0.68 11.20 -1.08
CA ILE A 31 0.11 9.88 -1.32
C ILE A 31 0.64 8.96 -0.23
N LYS A 32 -0.22 8.65 0.75
CA LYS A 32 0.13 7.70 1.80
C LYS A 32 0.20 6.29 1.23
N SER A 33 1.31 5.62 1.50
CA SER A 33 1.52 4.23 1.09
C SER A 33 1.21 3.27 2.23
N GLN A 34 0.99 2.00 1.88
CA GLN A 34 1.02 0.90 2.85
C GLN A 34 2.43 0.32 3.04
N LEU A 35 3.39 0.74 2.20
CA LEU A 35 4.81 0.44 2.35
C LEU A 35 5.42 1.32 3.43
N GLU A 36 6.66 1.05 3.82
CA GLU A 36 7.41 1.84 4.81
C GLU A 36 7.68 3.31 4.39
N ILE A 37 7.32 3.70 3.16
CA ILE A 37 7.56 5.05 2.64
C ILE A 37 6.33 5.64 1.95
N ASP A 38 6.03 6.89 2.28
CA ASP A 38 5.00 7.69 1.62
C ASP A 38 5.56 8.34 0.34
N PHE A 39 4.67 8.76 -0.57
CA PHE A 39 5.05 9.37 -1.85
C PHE A 39 4.47 10.77 -2.02
N CYS A 40 5.19 11.61 -2.74
CA CYS A 40 4.74 12.91 -3.18
C CYS A 40 4.41 12.86 -4.68
N LEU A 41 3.24 13.36 -5.07
CA LEU A 41 2.87 13.50 -6.47
C LEU A 41 3.32 14.86 -7.02
N PHE A 42 4.11 14.85 -8.10
CA PHE A 42 4.54 16.04 -8.83
C PHE A 42 4.67 15.71 -10.32
N GLU A 43 4.06 16.53 -11.19
CA GLU A 43 4.10 16.36 -12.66
C GLU A 43 3.89 14.92 -13.13
N ASP A 44 2.80 14.29 -12.65
CA ASP A 44 2.48 12.91 -12.98
C ASP A 44 3.56 11.88 -12.63
N ARG A 45 4.35 12.15 -11.58
CA ARG A 45 5.32 11.22 -11.01
C ARG A 45 5.20 11.15 -9.50
N LEU A 46 5.44 9.96 -8.96
CA LEU A 46 5.47 9.65 -7.53
C LEU A 46 6.92 9.61 -7.07
N TYR A 47 7.26 10.54 -6.19
CA TYR A 47 8.59 10.66 -5.59
C TYR A 47 8.54 10.13 -4.17
N PRO A 48 9.42 9.19 -3.79
CA PRO A 48 9.47 8.70 -2.41
C PRO A 48 9.84 9.85 -1.46
N ILE A 49 9.11 9.99 -0.36
CA ILE A 49 9.30 11.06 0.62
C ILE A 49 10.35 10.65 1.64
N TYR A 50 11.39 11.46 1.76
CA TYR A 50 12.35 11.44 2.85
C TYR A 50 12.21 12.73 3.67
N THR A 51 12.66 12.70 4.91
CA THR A 51 12.71 13.91 5.76
C THR A 51 13.88 13.77 6.73
N HIS A 52 14.00 14.71 7.67
CA HIS A 52 15.04 14.68 8.69
C HIS A 52 14.97 13.37 9.51
N ASN A 53 16.12 12.79 9.86
CA ASN A 53 16.18 11.55 10.65
C ASN A 53 15.68 11.76 12.10
N ASN A 54 15.25 10.70 12.78
CA ASN A 54 14.86 10.72 14.21
C ASN A 54 13.62 11.57 14.57
N LEU A 55 12.72 11.84 13.61
CA LEU A 55 11.43 12.46 13.90
C LEU A 55 10.45 11.42 14.44
N LYS A 56 9.62 11.78 15.43
CA LYS A 56 8.66 10.85 16.04
C LYS A 56 7.27 10.91 15.39
N ASN A 57 6.78 12.11 15.12
CA ASN A 57 5.49 12.37 14.50
C ASN A 57 5.52 13.73 13.76
N PRO A 58 6.24 13.82 12.64
CA PRO A 58 6.45 15.09 11.94
C PRO A 58 5.19 15.58 11.22
N ASN A 59 4.92 16.88 11.28
CA ASN A 59 3.80 17.54 10.63
C ASN A 59 4.20 18.06 9.24
N LEU A 60 4.43 17.16 8.29
CA LEU A 60 4.87 17.51 6.93
C LEU A 60 3.71 18.02 6.08
N LYS A 61 3.91 19.15 5.37
CA LYS A 61 2.89 19.80 4.53
C LYS A 61 3.36 20.09 3.11
N PHE A 62 4.66 20.34 2.94
CA PHE A 62 5.27 20.63 1.64
C PHE A 62 6.42 19.67 1.36
N TYR A 63 6.66 19.41 0.09
CA TYR A 63 7.64 18.46 -0.38
C TYR A 63 8.50 19.12 -1.46
N PHE A 64 9.79 19.33 -1.16
CA PHE A 64 10.76 19.73 -2.16
C PHE A 64 11.07 18.54 -3.05
N VAL A 65 10.79 18.66 -4.33
CA VAL A 65 11.01 17.59 -5.30
C VAL A 65 12.43 17.72 -5.83
N PHE A 66 13.18 16.62 -5.76
CA PHE A 66 14.49 16.43 -6.36
C PHE A 66 14.38 15.39 -7.47
N GLU A 67 15.45 15.20 -8.24
CA GLU A 67 15.47 14.24 -9.35
C GLU A 67 15.04 12.82 -8.94
N LYS A 68 15.43 12.37 -7.74
CA LYS A 68 15.25 10.97 -7.28
C LYS A 68 14.27 10.78 -6.12
N PHE A 69 13.89 11.84 -5.42
CA PHE A 69 13.06 11.76 -4.21
C PHE A 69 12.41 13.11 -3.90
N ALA A 70 11.54 13.13 -2.90
CA ALA A 70 10.99 14.36 -2.35
C ALA A 70 11.41 14.52 -0.88
N PHE A 71 11.74 15.74 -0.46
CA PHE A 71 12.10 16.05 0.93
C PHE A 71 10.95 16.79 1.62
N GLY A 72 10.39 16.17 2.67
CA GLY A 72 9.26 16.71 3.40
C GLY A 72 9.64 17.76 4.44
N ILE A 73 8.89 18.86 4.45
CA ILE A 73 8.99 19.98 5.41
C ILE A 73 7.60 20.43 5.87
N THR A 74 7.55 21.17 6.97
CA THR A 74 6.30 21.76 7.49
C THR A 74 5.99 23.10 6.83
N ARG A 75 6.99 23.98 6.70
CA ARG A 75 6.84 25.29 6.04
C ARG A 75 8.17 25.83 5.50
N ILE A 76 8.05 26.69 4.50
CA ILE A 76 9.13 27.51 3.96
C ILE A 76 9.02 28.88 4.63
N ILE A 77 10.11 29.36 5.22
CA ILE A 77 10.16 30.65 5.90
C ILE A 77 10.51 31.75 4.89
N LYS A 78 11.63 31.59 4.18
CA LYS A 78 12.11 32.54 3.17
C LYS A 78 13.24 31.94 2.32
N GLU A 79 13.66 32.69 1.32
CA GLU A 79 14.88 32.43 0.56
C GLU A 79 16.05 33.22 1.15
N SER A 80 17.26 32.65 1.08
CA SER A 80 18.50 33.27 1.55
C SER A 80 19.61 33.13 0.53
N GLU A 81 20.32 34.22 0.27
CA GLU A 81 21.52 34.25 -0.56
C GLU A 81 22.80 34.00 0.26
N GLN A 82 22.69 33.85 1.58
CA GLN A 82 23.85 33.64 2.43
C GLN A 82 24.58 32.33 2.12
N HIS A 83 25.90 32.41 2.15
CA HIS A 83 26.75 31.24 2.01
C HIS A 83 26.86 30.50 3.35
N PRO A 84 26.62 29.18 3.38
CA PRO A 84 26.72 28.42 4.61
C PRO A 84 28.16 28.28 5.07
N LYS A 85 28.35 28.35 6.39
CA LYS A 85 29.59 27.90 7.02
C LYS A 85 29.64 26.38 6.94
N LYS A 86 30.66 25.83 6.27
CA LYS A 86 30.82 24.40 6.07
C LYS A 86 30.95 23.68 7.42
N ILE A 87 30.26 22.55 7.57
CA ILE A 87 30.44 21.63 8.69
C ILE A 87 31.22 20.43 8.17
N GLU A 88 32.41 20.19 8.71
CA GLU A 88 33.22 19.03 8.35
C GLU A 88 32.78 17.78 9.11
N ASN A 89 32.98 16.61 8.48
CA ASN A 89 32.77 15.29 9.10
C ASN A 89 31.35 15.07 9.69
N ASN A 90 30.32 15.63 9.07
CA ASN A 90 28.93 15.37 9.43
C ASN A 90 28.16 14.67 8.28
N GLU A 91 27.34 13.69 8.64
CA GLU A 91 26.54 12.92 7.68
C GLU A 91 25.20 13.54 7.37
N LEU A 92 24.60 14.24 8.33
CA LEU A 92 23.28 14.85 8.19
C LEU A 92 23.35 16.26 7.61
N TYR A 93 24.43 16.99 7.91
CA TYR A 93 24.56 18.39 7.57
C TYR A 93 25.87 18.69 6.84
N SER A 94 25.79 19.57 5.85
CA SER A 94 26.95 20.03 5.07
C SER A 94 27.41 21.43 5.50
N GLY A 95 26.57 22.17 6.22
CA GLY A 95 26.86 23.52 6.67
C GLY A 95 25.77 24.11 7.55
N VAL A 96 25.95 25.37 7.94
CA VAL A 96 24.97 26.17 8.68
C VAL A 96 24.89 27.58 8.09
N ILE A 97 23.68 28.08 7.90
CA ILE A 97 23.39 29.48 7.57
C ILE A 97 22.97 30.15 8.87
N ILE A 98 23.59 31.29 9.20
CA ILE A 98 23.34 32.01 10.44
C ILE A 98 22.76 33.38 10.08
N GLU A 99 21.47 33.53 10.35
CA GLU A 99 20.76 34.81 10.25
C GLU A 99 20.25 35.21 11.64
N GLU A 100 18.96 35.56 11.76
CA GLU A 100 18.27 35.69 13.05
C GLU A 100 18.30 34.36 13.83
N ASP A 101 18.28 33.25 13.08
CA ASP A 101 18.37 31.89 13.59
C ASP A 101 19.42 31.07 12.83
N SER A 102 19.82 29.94 13.42
CA SER A 102 20.69 28.97 12.76
C SER A 102 19.87 27.94 11.98
N TYR A 103 20.13 27.85 10.68
CA TYR A 103 19.54 26.87 9.78
C TYR A 103 20.60 25.90 9.28
N PHE A 104 20.43 24.61 9.58
CA PHE A 104 21.40 23.61 9.18
C PHE A 104 21.16 23.15 7.74
N VAL A 105 22.17 23.25 6.89
CA VAL A 105 22.10 22.83 5.49
C VAL A 105 22.10 21.31 5.42
N TYR A 106 20.96 20.73 5.05
CA TYR A 106 20.80 19.29 5.00
C TYR A 106 21.68 18.68 3.90
N ASN A 107 22.36 17.59 4.21
CA ASN A 107 23.25 16.90 3.27
C ASN A 107 22.43 15.95 2.37
N LEU A 108 21.72 16.54 1.41
CA LEU A 108 20.87 15.81 0.47
C LEU A 108 21.63 14.82 -0.42
N GLU A 109 22.93 15.03 -0.65
CA GLU A 109 23.77 14.12 -1.45
C GLU A 109 24.03 12.77 -0.78
N LYS A 110 23.96 12.74 0.56
CA LYS A 110 24.11 11.50 1.34
C LYS A 110 22.81 10.72 1.46
N ILE A 111 21.68 11.26 0.98
CA ILE A 111 20.42 10.51 0.93
C ILE A 111 20.53 9.51 -0.22
N SER A 112 20.44 8.21 0.11
CA SER A 112 20.35 7.12 -0.85
C SER A 112 18.91 6.58 -0.87
N PRO A 113 18.05 7.00 -1.82
CA PRO A 113 16.68 6.53 -1.89
C PRO A 113 16.66 5.03 -2.17
N ALA A 114 16.06 4.26 -1.27
CA ALA A 114 15.84 2.82 -1.47
C ALA A 114 14.74 2.55 -2.52
N HIS A 115 13.93 3.55 -2.83
CA HIS A 115 12.81 3.46 -3.78
C HIS A 115 13.04 4.42 -4.95
N ALA A 116 12.64 4.00 -6.15
CA ALA A 116 12.75 4.81 -7.37
C ALA A 116 11.49 5.68 -7.59
N VAL A 117 11.66 6.77 -8.32
CA VAL A 117 10.55 7.61 -8.83
C VAL A 117 9.70 6.79 -9.80
N GLN A 118 8.38 6.87 -9.66
CA GLN A 118 7.43 6.10 -10.48
C GLN A 118 6.54 7.03 -11.31
N ASN A 119 6.20 6.67 -12.54
CA ASN A 119 5.20 7.44 -13.31
C ASN A 119 3.80 7.23 -12.71
N SER A 120 3.08 8.30 -12.41
CA SER A 120 1.68 8.27 -11.96
C SER A 120 0.78 7.63 -13.04
N LEU A 121 1.11 7.81 -14.32
CA LEU A 121 0.39 7.20 -15.43
C LEU A 121 0.66 5.69 -15.57
N ASN A 122 1.83 5.19 -15.16
CA ASN A 122 2.06 3.74 -14.97
C ASN A 122 1.52 3.23 -13.63
N SER A 123 1.19 4.12 -12.69
CA SER A 123 0.42 3.79 -11.49
C SER A 123 -1.09 3.60 -11.75
N LYS A 124 -1.58 3.83 -12.98
CA LYS A 124 -2.89 3.31 -13.44
C LYS A 124 -2.94 1.77 -13.56
N LYS A 125 -1.86 1.06 -13.21
CA LYS A 125 -1.84 -0.39 -12.95
C LYS A 125 -1.43 -0.78 -11.53
N ILE A 126 -1.36 0.16 -10.58
CA ILE A 126 -1.49 -0.20 -9.16
C ILE A 126 -2.97 -0.11 -8.86
N LYS A 127 -3.63 -1.24 -9.17
CA LYS A 127 -5.02 -1.51 -8.82
C LYS A 127 -5.27 -1.01 -7.39
N ASN A 128 -6.45 -0.41 -7.22
CA ASN A 128 -7.27 -0.38 -6.01
C ASN A 128 -6.58 -0.97 -4.79
N LYS A 129 -6.65 -0.27 -3.64
CA LYS A 129 -6.79 -0.90 -2.32
C LYS A 129 -7.15 -2.38 -2.51
N GLU A 130 -6.18 -3.28 -2.41
CA GLU A 130 -6.53 -4.54 -1.79
C GLU A 130 -6.73 -4.13 -0.33
N GLU A 131 -7.93 -3.60 -0.05
CA GLU A 131 -8.70 -4.19 1.03
C GLU A 131 -8.48 -5.68 0.81
N LYS A 132 -7.62 -6.32 1.63
CA LYS A 132 -7.27 -7.74 1.48
C LYS A 132 -8.57 -8.44 1.17
N LYS A 133 -8.75 -8.84 -0.09
CA LYS A 133 -10.07 -9.29 -0.53
C LYS A 133 -10.25 -10.65 0.10
N ASP A 134 -10.80 -10.68 1.30
CA ASP A 134 -10.63 -11.81 2.22
C ASP A 134 -11.50 -12.99 1.82
N TYR A 135 -12.41 -12.82 0.87
CA TYR A 135 -13.38 -13.83 0.49
C TYR A 135 -13.39 -14.13 -1.01
N LEU A 136 -13.35 -15.42 -1.31
CA LEU A 136 -13.69 -16.01 -2.60
C LEU A 136 -15.20 -16.24 -2.66
N VAL A 137 -15.87 -15.68 -3.65
CA VAL A 137 -17.32 -15.76 -3.84
C VAL A 137 -17.62 -16.75 -4.95
N LEU A 138 -18.45 -17.74 -4.64
CA LEU A 138 -18.88 -18.78 -5.56
C LEU A 138 -20.30 -18.47 -6.06
N ASP A 139 -20.41 -18.17 -7.36
CA ASP A 139 -21.67 -17.92 -8.07
C ASP A 139 -22.60 -16.87 -7.43
N LYS A 140 -22.01 -15.92 -6.68
CA LYS A 140 -22.74 -14.89 -5.91
C LYS A 140 -23.72 -15.47 -4.88
N THR A 141 -23.55 -16.73 -4.50
CA THR A 141 -24.38 -17.47 -3.53
C THR A 141 -23.64 -17.72 -2.23
N PHE A 142 -22.36 -18.08 -2.32
CA PHE A 142 -21.54 -18.45 -1.16
C PHE A 142 -20.24 -17.66 -1.14
N ALA A 143 -19.67 -17.52 0.05
CA ALA A 143 -18.35 -16.93 0.27
C ALA A 143 -17.46 -17.92 1.03
N ILE A 144 -16.16 -17.94 0.72
CA ILE A 144 -15.16 -18.74 1.44
C ILE A 144 -14.02 -17.79 1.80
N HIS A 145 -13.58 -17.82 3.05
CA HIS A 145 -12.41 -17.03 3.44
C HIS A 145 -11.17 -17.55 2.71
N LYS A 146 -10.37 -16.67 2.11
CA LYS A 146 -9.21 -17.05 1.27
C LYS A 146 -8.24 -18.00 1.96
N THR A 147 -8.03 -17.85 3.26
CA THR A 147 -7.14 -18.74 4.05
C THR A 147 -7.62 -20.19 4.12
N ASN A 148 -8.90 -20.42 3.84
CA ASN A 148 -9.50 -21.76 3.81
C ASN A 148 -9.47 -22.36 2.41
N VAL A 149 -9.17 -21.56 1.36
CA VAL A 149 -9.01 -22.05 -0.01
C VAL A 149 -7.59 -22.62 -0.15
N LEU A 150 -7.51 -23.89 -0.52
CA LEU A 150 -6.24 -24.60 -0.73
C LEU A 150 -5.82 -24.56 -2.20
N SER A 151 -6.77 -24.69 -3.13
CA SER A 151 -6.51 -24.68 -4.56
C SER A 151 -7.80 -24.41 -5.35
N ILE A 152 -7.66 -24.03 -6.62
CA ILE A 152 -8.75 -23.93 -7.59
C ILE A 152 -8.34 -24.76 -8.81
N MET A 153 -9.19 -25.70 -9.19
CA MET A 153 -8.97 -26.63 -10.30
C MET A 153 -10.04 -26.46 -11.38
N GLU A 154 -9.78 -27.03 -12.54
CA GLU A 154 -10.78 -27.13 -13.60
C GLU A 154 -11.76 -28.28 -13.33
N ASN A 155 -12.97 -28.16 -13.86
CA ASN A 155 -14.01 -29.17 -13.71
C ASN A 155 -13.66 -30.53 -14.34
N SER A 156 -12.72 -30.57 -15.27
CA SER A 156 -12.19 -31.82 -15.85
C SER A 156 -11.52 -32.72 -14.83
N GLU A 157 -11.05 -32.17 -13.71
CA GLU A 157 -10.39 -32.92 -12.63
C GLU A 157 -11.38 -33.69 -11.74
N ILE A 158 -12.70 -33.49 -11.93
CA ILE A 158 -13.70 -34.24 -11.18
C ILE A 158 -13.84 -35.64 -11.75
N ILE A 159 -13.60 -36.63 -10.90
CA ILE A 159 -14.01 -38.01 -11.16
C ILE A 159 -15.50 -38.11 -10.80
N ILE A 160 -16.34 -38.19 -11.83
CA ILE A 160 -17.80 -38.18 -11.70
C ILE A 160 -18.25 -39.47 -11.00
N PHE A 161 -18.78 -39.32 -9.80
CA PHE A 161 -19.33 -40.41 -8.99
C PHE A 161 -20.49 -39.86 -8.14
N PRO A 162 -21.68 -39.69 -8.74
CA PRO A 162 -22.80 -39.01 -8.09
C PRO A 162 -23.31 -39.81 -6.88
N THR A 163 -23.42 -39.15 -5.74
CA THR A 163 -23.99 -39.70 -4.50
C THR A 163 -24.89 -38.65 -3.83
N SER A 164 -25.60 -39.00 -2.75
CA SER A 164 -26.53 -38.07 -2.09
C SER A 164 -25.80 -36.80 -1.61
N GLY A 165 -26.00 -35.69 -2.33
CA GLY A 165 -25.39 -34.39 -2.04
C GLY A 165 -24.04 -34.10 -2.69
N TYR A 166 -23.47 -35.03 -3.47
CA TYR A 166 -22.16 -34.89 -4.12
C TYR A 166 -22.19 -35.38 -5.57
N ILE A 167 -21.31 -34.83 -6.40
CA ILE A 167 -21.26 -35.16 -7.84
C ILE A 167 -20.11 -36.09 -8.20
N GLY A 168 -19.20 -36.31 -7.26
CA GLY A 168 -17.95 -37.03 -7.49
C GLY A 168 -16.91 -36.63 -6.47
N PHE A 169 -15.66 -36.84 -6.84
CA PHE A 169 -14.50 -36.52 -6.01
C PHE A 169 -13.37 -35.94 -6.85
N VAL A 170 -12.43 -35.28 -6.17
CA VAL A 170 -11.19 -34.74 -6.73
C VAL A 170 -10.02 -35.19 -5.86
N GLU A 171 -8.88 -35.44 -6.48
CA GLU A 171 -7.64 -35.76 -5.76
C GLU A 171 -6.80 -34.49 -5.56
N TYR A 172 -6.57 -34.13 -4.30
CA TYR A 172 -5.68 -33.04 -3.92
C TYR A 172 -5.00 -33.36 -2.60
N LYS A 173 -3.83 -34.02 -2.67
CA LYS A 173 -3.12 -34.63 -1.51
C LYS A 173 -3.92 -35.72 -0.78
N GLU A 174 -5.25 -35.63 -0.79
CA GLU A 174 -6.25 -36.57 -0.31
C GLU A 174 -7.46 -36.57 -1.28
N ILE A 175 -8.34 -37.58 -1.17
CA ILE A 175 -9.57 -37.66 -1.97
C ILE A 175 -10.65 -36.83 -1.30
N LEU A 176 -11.15 -35.80 -1.99
CA LEU A 176 -12.15 -34.88 -1.46
C LEU A 176 -13.47 -35.00 -2.25
N PRO A 177 -14.61 -35.15 -1.56
CA PRO A 177 -15.90 -35.18 -2.24
C PRO A 177 -16.29 -33.78 -2.73
N VAL A 178 -16.86 -33.71 -3.94
CA VAL A 178 -17.23 -32.44 -4.58
C VAL A 178 -18.73 -32.19 -4.47
N LYS A 179 -19.12 -31.07 -3.86
CA LYS A 179 -20.50 -30.57 -3.85
C LYS A 179 -20.74 -29.64 -5.03
N ARG A 180 -21.90 -29.78 -5.68
CA ARG A 180 -22.30 -28.85 -6.74
C ARG A 180 -23.02 -27.64 -6.15
N ILE A 181 -22.47 -26.45 -6.37
CA ILE A 181 -23.20 -25.18 -6.18
C ILE A 181 -23.96 -24.85 -7.47
N LYS A 182 -23.24 -24.90 -8.60
CA LYS A 182 -23.80 -24.70 -9.94
C LYS A 182 -22.94 -25.43 -10.96
N ASP A 183 -23.56 -25.94 -12.01
CA ASP A 183 -22.82 -26.52 -13.15
C ASP A 183 -21.88 -25.48 -13.74
N GLY A 184 -20.60 -25.82 -13.79
CA GLY A 184 -19.55 -24.85 -14.02
C GLY A 184 -18.18 -25.45 -14.27
N LYS A 185 -17.24 -24.55 -14.57
CA LYS A 185 -15.90 -24.88 -15.05
C LYS A 185 -14.85 -25.00 -13.94
N TYR A 186 -15.20 -24.65 -12.69
CA TYR A 186 -14.24 -24.59 -11.61
C TYR A 186 -14.60 -25.52 -10.45
N VAL A 187 -13.58 -26.03 -9.78
CA VAL A 187 -13.66 -26.73 -8.50
C VAL A 187 -12.79 -25.99 -7.50
N VAL A 188 -13.40 -25.47 -6.45
CA VAL A 188 -12.69 -24.80 -5.36
C VAL A 188 -12.46 -25.79 -4.24
N ILE A 189 -11.19 -26.01 -3.91
CA ILE A 189 -10.77 -26.90 -2.83
C ILE A 189 -10.57 -26.08 -1.57
N THR A 190 -11.20 -26.50 -0.49
CA THR A 190 -11.05 -25.92 0.84
C THR A 190 -10.51 -26.96 1.83
N ARG A 191 -10.20 -26.51 3.04
CA ARG A 191 -9.82 -27.42 4.16
C ARG A 191 -10.92 -28.43 4.52
N ASN A 192 -12.17 -28.17 4.17
CA ASN A 192 -13.33 -28.94 4.60
C ASN A 192 -14.09 -29.62 3.44
N GLY A 193 -13.57 -29.56 2.21
CA GLY A 193 -14.17 -30.22 1.04
C GLY A 193 -13.94 -29.47 -0.27
N ALA A 194 -14.63 -29.90 -1.33
CA ALA A 194 -14.52 -29.30 -2.66
C ALA A 194 -15.89 -28.85 -3.21
N PHE A 195 -15.90 -27.75 -3.96
CA PHE A 195 -17.13 -27.14 -4.49
C PHE A 195 -17.03 -26.83 -5.98
N GLN A 196 -17.93 -27.40 -6.79
CA GLN A 196 -18.09 -27.06 -8.20
C GLN A 196 -18.89 -25.76 -8.35
N CYS A 197 -18.37 -24.82 -9.14
CA CYS A 197 -19.01 -23.53 -9.41
C CYS A 197 -18.72 -23.04 -10.84
N LYS A 198 -19.56 -22.12 -11.33
CA LYS A 198 -19.42 -21.52 -12.67
C LYS A 198 -18.55 -20.27 -12.64
N ASN A 199 -18.75 -19.41 -11.65
CA ASN A 199 -18.04 -18.14 -11.51
C ASN A 199 -17.39 -18.03 -10.13
N ILE A 200 -16.18 -17.50 -10.15
CA ILE A 200 -15.40 -17.18 -8.96
C ILE A 200 -15.09 -15.69 -9.00
N GLU A 201 -15.49 -14.97 -7.96
CA GLU A 201 -15.18 -13.56 -7.77
C GLU A 201 -14.46 -13.37 -6.45
N ILE A 202 -13.73 -12.27 -6.29
CA ILE A 202 -13.08 -11.95 -5.02
C ILE A 202 -13.65 -10.64 -4.49
N THR A 203 -14.11 -10.65 -3.23
CA THR A 203 -14.80 -9.53 -2.60
C THR A 203 -14.33 -9.27 -1.17
N ASN A 204 -14.78 -8.13 -0.64
CA ASN A 204 -14.86 -7.84 0.78
C ASN A 204 -16.30 -7.67 1.23
N GLY A 205 -16.51 -7.78 2.53
CA GLY A 205 -17.81 -7.55 3.15
C GLY A 205 -17.72 -7.47 4.67
N LYS A 206 -18.80 -7.04 5.31
CA LYS A 206 -18.94 -7.06 6.77
C LYS A 206 -19.37 -8.45 7.22
N LEU A 207 -18.61 -9.05 8.13
CA LEU A 207 -18.96 -10.33 8.74
C LEU A 207 -20.07 -10.13 9.79
N PHE A 208 -21.15 -10.86 9.63
CA PHE A 208 -22.18 -11.03 10.65
C PHE A 208 -22.16 -12.47 11.11
N GLN A 209 -21.86 -12.68 12.39
CA GLN A 209 -21.79 -14.01 12.99
C GLN A 209 -22.85 -14.14 14.08
N ASN A 210 -23.66 -15.18 13.99
CA ASN A 210 -24.46 -15.67 15.10
C ASN A 210 -23.99 -17.09 15.48
N LYS A 211 -24.55 -17.67 16.55
CA LYS A 211 -24.12 -19.00 17.05
C LYS A 211 -24.24 -20.15 16.04
N LYS A 212 -24.99 -19.98 14.93
CA LYS A 212 -25.27 -21.06 13.95
C LYS A 212 -24.82 -20.73 12.52
N ASN A 213 -24.65 -19.46 12.17
CA ASN A 213 -24.44 -18.99 10.81
C ASN A 213 -23.43 -17.83 10.77
N LYS A 214 -22.56 -17.86 9.76
CA LYS A 214 -21.68 -16.76 9.36
C LYS A 214 -22.13 -16.22 8.01
N ILE A 215 -22.40 -14.93 7.94
CA ILE A 215 -22.91 -14.24 6.75
C ILE A 215 -21.96 -13.10 6.40
N LEU A 216 -21.60 -13.00 5.11
CA LEU A 216 -20.84 -11.89 4.57
C LEU A 216 -21.79 -10.90 3.87
N LYS A 217 -21.88 -9.68 4.39
CA LYS A 217 -22.64 -8.60 3.75
C LYS A 217 -21.74 -7.82 2.79
N CYS A 218 -21.98 -7.97 1.49
CA CYS A 218 -21.24 -7.33 0.40
C CYS A 218 -22.12 -6.32 -0.36
N SER A 219 -21.53 -5.57 -1.29
CA SER A 219 -22.23 -4.59 -2.13
C SER A 219 -23.37 -5.17 -2.98
N PHE A 220 -23.31 -6.46 -3.29
CA PHE A 220 -24.30 -7.16 -4.11
C PHE A 220 -25.21 -8.11 -3.33
N GLY A 221 -25.11 -8.15 -1.99
CA GLY A 221 -26.02 -8.94 -1.16
C GLY A 221 -25.37 -9.61 0.05
N ASN A 222 -26.15 -10.49 0.68
CA ASN A 222 -25.73 -11.28 1.85
C ASN A 222 -25.38 -12.70 1.40
N LEU A 223 -24.16 -13.15 1.70
CA LEU A 223 -23.66 -14.46 1.30
C LEU A 223 -23.47 -15.36 2.52
N LYS A 224 -23.85 -16.63 2.41
CA LYS A 224 -23.49 -17.61 3.44
C LYS A 224 -22.01 -17.96 3.30
N ILE A 225 -21.29 -17.95 4.42
CA ILE A 225 -19.88 -18.37 4.44
C ILE A 225 -19.82 -19.90 4.56
N LEU A 226 -19.07 -20.53 3.65
CA LEU A 226 -18.69 -21.93 3.71
C LEU A 226 -17.31 -21.99 4.39
N GLU A 227 -17.26 -22.56 5.59
CA GLU A 227 -16.01 -22.80 6.33
C GLU A 227 -15.55 -24.24 6.18
#